data_AF-A0AAV2SKF9-F1
#
_entry.id   AF-A0AAV2SKF9-F1
#
_cell.length_a   1.000
_cell.length_b   1.000
_cell.length_c   1.000
_cell.angle_alpha   90.00
_cell.angle_beta   90.00
_cell.angle_gamma   90.00
#
_symmetry.space_group_name_H-M   'P 1'
#
loop_
_entity.id
_entity.type
_entity.pdbx_description
1 polymer ?
#
loop_
_entity_poly.entity_id
_entity_poly.type
_entity_poly.pdbx_seq_one_letter_code
_entity_poly.pdbx_strand_id
1 'polypeptide(L)'
;MDNTLHLLIFLTLLHGGVGITCYYCDNADGGSYPYDPQCAMDGYDGRIQSRGPPYYSCCTKYYYDNIHVHHVVRGPAGSQEDGKCEDWGDHVLCYCREDKCNSGLCDWCLHSMNRTVQQIQNSENVQ
;
A
#
# COMPACT_ATOMS: atom_id res chain seq x y z
N MET A 1 -17.36 2.07 52.26
CA MET A 1 -16.69 2.97 51.30
C MET A 1 -16.38 2.14 50.08
N ASP A 2 -17.22 2.30 49.06
CA ASP A 2 -17.31 1.46 47.87
C ASP A 2 -16.12 1.64 46.93
N ASN A 3 -15.16 0.72 47.00
CA ASN A 3 -13.97 0.71 46.15
C ASN A 3 -14.24 0.12 44.75
N THR A 4 -15.45 -0.37 44.47
CA THR A 4 -15.83 -1.02 43.22
C THR A 4 -16.14 -0.03 42.09
N LEU A 5 -16.46 1.22 42.42
CA LEU A 5 -16.85 2.24 41.43
C LEU A 5 -15.65 2.79 40.64
N HIS A 6 -14.44 2.72 41.19
CA HIS A 6 -13.25 3.31 40.55
C HIS A 6 -12.67 2.40 39.44
N LEU A 7 -12.93 1.10 39.47
CA LEU A 7 -12.41 0.15 38.48
C LEU A 7 -13.11 0.26 37.11
N LEU A 8 -14.36 0.73 37.08
CA LEU A 8 -15.14 0.84 35.84
C LEU A 8 -14.78 2.07 34.99
N ILE A 9 -14.12 3.09 35.55
CA ILE A 9 -13.78 4.32 34.84
C ILE A 9 -12.47 4.18 34.03
N PHE A 10 -11.58 3.24 34.39
CA PHE A 10 -10.33 3.05 33.65
C PHE A 10 -10.46 2.25 32.34
N LEU A 11 -11.58 1.56 32.11
CA LEU A 11 -11.74 0.69 30.93
C LEU A 11 -12.26 1.42 29.67
N THR A 12 -12.66 2.69 29.76
CA THR A 12 -13.30 3.40 28.63
C THR A 12 -12.35 4.22 27.76
N LEU A 13 -11.07 4.36 28.13
CA LEU A 13 -10.08 5.22 27.44
C LEU A 13 -9.11 4.52 26.48
N LEU A 14 -9.29 3.23 26.19
CA LEU A 14 -8.42 2.49 25.25
C LEU A 14 -9.02 2.28 23.86
N HIS A 15 -10.01 3.08 23.47
CA HIS A 15 -10.42 3.18 22.06
C HIS A 15 -9.52 4.15 21.30
N GLY A 16 -8.20 3.99 21.44
CA GLY A 16 -7.26 4.61 20.52
C GLY A 16 -7.65 4.13 19.13
N GLY A 17 -8.23 5.03 18.33
CA GLY A 17 -8.72 4.70 17.00
C GLY A 17 -7.63 3.94 16.25
N VAL A 18 -7.94 2.72 15.84
CA VAL A 18 -7.04 1.82 15.10
C VAL A 18 -6.76 2.47 13.75
N GLY A 19 -5.76 3.34 13.74
CA GLY A 19 -5.16 3.86 12.52
C GLY A 19 -4.17 2.85 11.96
N ILE A 20 -3.89 2.98 10.68
CA ILE A 20 -2.86 2.19 10.01
C ILE A 20 -1.60 3.03 9.80
N THR A 21 -0.45 2.39 9.95
CA THR A 21 0.86 2.98 9.72
C THR A 21 1.42 2.48 8.40
N CYS A 22 1.63 3.36 7.41
CA CYS A 22 2.05 2.99 6.07
C CYS A 22 3.32 3.71 5.63
N TYR A 23 4.05 3.14 4.68
CA TYR A 23 5.05 3.90 3.94
C TYR A 23 4.38 4.95 3.04
N TYR A 24 5.02 6.11 2.90
CA TYR A 24 4.47 7.29 2.26
C TYR A 24 5.53 8.02 1.42
N CYS A 25 5.53 7.80 0.11
CA CYS A 25 6.51 8.40 -0.81
C CYS A 25 6.07 8.35 -2.28
N ASP A 26 6.80 9.08 -3.12
CA ASP A 26 6.74 9.08 -4.57
C ASP A 26 8.16 8.91 -5.15
N ASN A 27 8.42 8.04 -6.12
CA ASN A 27 9.75 7.95 -6.76
C ASN A 27 9.93 8.90 -7.98
N ALA A 28 8.95 9.75 -8.29
CA ALA A 28 8.99 10.69 -9.41
C ALA A 28 8.79 12.14 -8.95
N ASP A 29 9.54 13.06 -9.56
CA ASP A 29 9.39 14.49 -9.31
C ASP A 29 8.02 14.99 -9.80
N GLY A 30 7.34 15.80 -8.97
CA GLY A 30 6.05 16.42 -9.32
C GLY A 30 4.81 15.58 -9.02
N GLY A 31 4.96 14.44 -8.34
CA GLY A 31 3.85 13.60 -7.90
C GLY A 31 3.00 14.21 -6.77
N SER A 32 1.92 13.50 -6.39
CA SER A 32 1.02 13.92 -5.30
C SER A 32 1.60 13.68 -3.90
N TYR A 33 2.70 12.94 -3.81
CA TYR A 33 3.36 12.52 -2.58
C TYR A 33 4.79 13.09 -2.52
N PRO A 34 5.45 13.13 -1.34
CA PRO A 34 6.82 13.63 -1.22
C PRO A 34 7.75 12.79 -2.09
N TYR A 35 8.47 13.47 -2.98
CA TYR A 35 9.49 12.84 -3.80
C TYR A 35 10.59 12.21 -2.95
N ASP A 36 10.90 10.97 -3.27
CA ASP A 36 11.90 10.13 -2.67
C ASP A 36 12.44 9.15 -3.73
N PRO A 37 13.64 9.40 -4.28
CA PRO A 37 14.18 8.59 -5.38
C PRO A 37 14.41 7.13 -5.00
N GLN A 38 14.37 6.79 -3.70
CA GLN A 38 14.51 5.44 -3.20
C GLN A 38 13.17 4.71 -3.00
N CYS A 39 12.03 5.37 -3.25
CA CYS A 39 10.69 4.81 -3.02
C CYS A 39 10.41 3.51 -3.81
N ALA A 40 11.14 3.25 -4.90
CA ALA A 40 11.05 2.02 -5.69
C ALA A 40 12.05 0.92 -5.28
N MET A 41 12.95 1.18 -4.33
CA MET A 41 13.96 0.20 -3.91
C MET A 41 13.34 -0.92 -3.07
N ASP A 42 13.72 -2.15 -3.36
CA ASP A 42 13.35 -3.32 -2.54
C ASP A 42 14.01 -3.23 -1.15
N GLY A 43 13.29 -3.66 -0.11
CA GLY A 43 13.71 -3.54 1.28
C GLY A 43 13.84 -2.10 1.80
N TYR A 44 13.39 -1.10 1.02
CA TYR A 44 13.43 0.29 1.45
C TYR A 44 12.31 0.63 2.43
N ASP A 45 12.71 1.12 3.60
CA ASP A 45 11.83 1.46 4.74
C ASP A 45 11.43 2.94 4.78
N GLY A 46 11.32 3.59 3.62
CA GLY A 46 11.22 5.04 3.41
C GLY A 46 10.68 5.94 4.51
N ARG A 47 9.56 6.62 4.24
CA ARG A 47 8.93 7.52 5.21
C ARG A 47 7.65 6.88 5.69
N ILE A 48 7.34 7.03 6.97
CA ILE A 48 6.19 6.38 7.59
C ILE A 48 5.15 7.43 8.00
N GLN A 49 3.87 7.15 7.75
CA GLN A 49 2.75 7.96 8.21
C GLN A 49 1.67 7.09 8.83
N SER A 50 1.20 7.46 10.02
CA SER A 50 0.01 6.86 10.63
C SER A 50 -1.22 7.68 10.28
N ARG A 51 -2.27 7.03 9.79
CA ARG A 51 -3.58 7.65 9.54
C ARG A 51 -4.69 6.91 10.28
N GLY A 52 -5.56 7.67 10.92
CA GLY A 52 -6.82 7.16 11.46
C GLY A 52 -7.89 6.96 10.39
N PRO A 53 -9.13 6.63 10.80
CA PRO A 53 -10.28 6.46 9.91
C PRO A 53 -10.42 7.61 8.88
N PRO A 54 -10.77 7.33 7.62
CA PRO A 54 -11.20 6.04 7.05
C PRO A 54 -10.05 5.16 6.51
N TYR A 55 -8.79 5.48 6.82
CA TYR A 55 -7.65 4.78 6.27
C TYR A 55 -7.32 3.56 7.12
N TYR A 56 -7.56 2.38 6.56
CA TYR A 56 -7.34 1.10 7.21
C TYR A 56 -6.52 0.13 6.33
N SER A 57 -5.96 0.63 5.23
CA SER A 57 -5.05 -0.14 4.39
C SER A 57 -3.87 0.74 3.95
N CYS A 58 -2.74 0.09 3.68
CA CYS A 58 -1.64 0.67 2.94
C CYS A 58 -1.80 0.31 1.48
N CYS A 59 -1.19 1.09 0.60
CA CYS A 59 -1.15 0.80 -0.82
C CYS A 59 0.20 1.08 -1.46
N THR A 60 0.41 0.40 -2.58
CA THR A 60 1.47 0.69 -3.55
C THR A 60 0.86 0.80 -4.93
N LYS A 61 1.25 1.82 -5.69
CA LYS A 61 0.89 2.01 -7.10
C LYS A 61 2.13 1.89 -7.97
N TYR A 62 2.02 1.15 -9.07
CA TYR A 62 3.03 1.05 -10.12
C TYR A 62 2.47 1.63 -11.40
N TYR A 63 3.05 2.71 -11.88
CA TYR A 63 2.85 3.21 -13.22
C TYR A 63 3.89 2.56 -14.13
N TYR A 64 3.44 2.06 -15.27
CA TYR A 64 4.27 1.35 -16.22
C TYR A 64 3.96 1.71 -17.67
N ASP A 65 4.98 1.60 -18.52
CA ASP A 65 4.83 1.62 -19.97
C ASP A 65 5.12 0.20 -20.49
N ASN A 66 4.08 -0.46 -21.00
CA ASN A 66 4.10 -1.89 -21.33
C ASN A 66 4.48 -2.75 -20.12
N ILE A 67 5.77 -3.08 -19.98
CA ILE A 67 6.32 -3.97 -18.94
C ILE A 67 7.29 -3.25 -18.00
N HIS A 68 7.57 -1.97 -18.25
CA HIS A 68 8.59 -1.22 -17.51
C HIS A 68 7.91 -0.28 -16.49
N VAL A 69 8.12 -0.57 -15.20
CA VAL A 69 7.72 0.33 -14.12
C VAL A 69 8.62 1.55 -14.13
N HIS A 70 8.03 2.75 -14.25
CA HIS A 70 8.78 4.02 -14.23
C HIS A 70 8.40 4.90 -13.04
N HIS A 71 7.23 4.70 -12.43
CA HIS A 71 6.76 5.51 -11.31
C HIS A 71 6.06 4.66 -10.23
N VAL A 72 6.46 4.83 -8.97
CA VAL A 72 6.04 4.08 -7.79
C VAL A 72 5.58 5.05 -6.72
N VAL A 73 4.38 4.81 -6.20
CA VAL A 73 3.79 5.59 -5.12
C VAL A 73 3.40 4.68 -3.97
N ARG A 74 3.77 5.04 -2.75
CA ARG A 74 3.38 4.33 -1.52
C ARG A 74 2.56 5.26 -0.63
N GLY A 75 1.48 4.77 -0.03
CA GLY A 75 0.70 5.60 0.89
C GLY A 75 -0.38 4.85 1.66
N PRO A 76 -1.13 5.55 2.52
CA PRO A 76 -2.36 5.03 3.10
C PRO A 76 -3.50 5.08 2.07
N ALA A 77 -4.40 4.11 2.16
CA ALA A 77 -5.62 4.00 1.37
C ALA A 77 -6.84 3.71 2.25
N GLY A 78 -8.03 3.87 1.68
CA GLY A 78 -9.29 3.51 2.36
C GLY A 78 -9.36 2.00 2.67
N SER A 79 -10.41 1.57 3.38
CA SER A 79 -10.58 0.13 3.66
C SER A 79 -10.69 -0.68 2.36
N GLN A 80 -9.74 -1.57 2.12
CA GLN A 80 -9.69 -2.48 0.99
C GLN A 80 -9.39 -3.88 1.49
N GLU A 81 -9.68 -4.90 0.68
CA GLU A 81 -9.29 -6.28 0.99
C GLU A 81 -7.76 -6.43 0.99
N ASP A 82 -7.25 -7.25 1.91
CA ASP A 82 -5.82 -7.49 2.05
C ASP A 82 -5.28 -8.28 0.85
N GLY A 83 -4.19 -7.81 0.25
CA GLY A 83 -3.61 -8.40 -0.96
C GLY A 83 -4.38 -8.12 -2.26
N LYS A 84 -5.45 -7.32 -2.22
CA LYS A 84 -6.21 -6.96 -3.42
C LYS A 84 -5.39 -6.08 -4.35
N CYS A 85 -5.44 -6.36 -5.65
CA CYS A 85 -4.87 -5.54 -6.72
C CYS A 85 -5.86 -5.22 -7.80
N GLU A 86 -5.76 -4.01 -8.33
CA GLU A 86 -6.57 -3.50 -9.42
C GLU A 86 -5.64 -2.98 -10.52
N ASP A 87 -5.82 -3.48 -11.74
CA ASP A 87 -5.17 -3.00 -12.95
C ASP A 87 -6.08 -1.95 -13.62
N TRP A 88 -5.55 -0.76 -13.85
CA TRP A 88 -6.24 0.40 -14.44
C TRP A 88 -5.75 0.70 -15.86
N GLY A 89 -4.89 -0.14 -16.43
CA GLY A 89 -4.33 -0.02 -17.77
C GLY A 89 -2.97 0.67 -17.80
N ASP A 90 -2.85 1.83 -17.16
CA ASP A 90 -1.61 2.61 -17.02
C ASP A 90 -0.90 2.38 -15.67
N HIS A 91 -1.60 1.79 -14.71
CA HIS A 91 -1.05 1.46 -13.42
C HIS A 91 -1.74 0.27 -12.74
N VAL A 92 -1.01 -0.35 -11.82
CA VAL A 92 -1.52 -1.37 -10.91
C VAL A 92 -1.48 -0.80 -9.49
N LEU A 93 -2.61 -0.87 -8.80
CA LEU A 93 -2.78 -0.41 -7.43
C LEU A 93 -3.11 -1.60 -6.53
N CYS A 94 -2.29 -1.80 -5.50
CA CYS A 94 -2.40 -2.94 -4.60
C CYS A 94 -2.49 -2.49 -3.14
N TYR A 95 -3.25 -3.23 -2.35
CA TYR A 95 -3.61 -2.88 -0.98
C TYR A 95 -3.22 -3.97 0.01
N CYS A 96 -2.95 -3.57 1.25
CA CYS A 96 -2.70 -4.49 2.35
C CYS A 96 -3.10 -3.86 3.70
N ARG A 97 -3.41 -4.67 4.71
CA ARG A 97 -4.02 -4.20 5.98
C ARG A 97 -3.08 -4.15 7.18
N GLU A 98 -1.89 -4.73 7.07
CA GLU A 98 -0.90 -4.70 8.16
C GLU A 98 -0.12 -3.39 8.16
N ASP A 99 0.42 -3.02 9.32
CA ASP A 99 1.31 -1.86 9.39
C ASP A 99 2.53 -2.09 8.51
N LYS A 100 2.84 -1.10 7.67
CA LYS A 100 4.03 -1.06 6.81
C LYS A 100 4.09 -2.22 5.80
N CYS A 101 2.96 -2.84 5.49
CA CYS A 101 2.91 -3.92 4.51
C CYS A 101 3.21 -3.48 3.06
N ASN A 102 3.22 -2.16 2.80
CA ASN A 102 3.57 -1.60 1.50
C ASN A 102 5.10 -1.36 1.31
N SER A 103 5.96 -2.08 2.04
CA SER A 103 7.43 -2.07 1.88
C SER A 103 7.90 -2.83 0.64
N GLY A 104 7.54 -4.12 0.57
CA GLY A 104 8.07 -5.10 -0.37
C GLY A 104 7.28 -5.16 -1.67
N LEU A 105 6.71 -4.04 -2.08
CA LEU A 105 6.01 -3.92 -3.34
C LEU A 105 4.87 -4.95 -3.55
N CYS A 106 4.38 -5.56 -2.46
CA CYS A 106 3.35 -6.58 -2.48
C CYS A 106 3.73 -7.67 -3.52
N ASP A 107 4.64 -8.58 -3.15
CA ASP A 107 5.17 -9.65 -4.01
C ASP A 107 4.09 -10.45 -4.79
N TRP A 108 2.86 -10.44 -4.28
CA TRP A 108 1.67 -11.03 -4.89
C TRP A 108 1.26 -10.35 -6.20
N CYS A 109 1.58 -9.07 -6.36
CA CYS A 109 1.18 -8.19 -7.45
C CYS A 109 2.09 -8.33 -8.66
N LEU A 110 3.38 -8.53 -8.40
CA LEU A 110 4.36 -8.87 -9.44
C LEU A 110 4.02 -10.23 -10.08
N HIS A 111 3.42 -11.16 -9.33
CA HIS A 111 2.88 -12.41 -9.90
C HIS A 111 1.64 -12.20 -10.79
N SER A 112 0.84 -11.14 -10.57
CA SER A 112 -0.20 -10.75 -11.54
C SER A 112 0.39 -10.10 -12.78
N MET A 113 1.40 -9.22 -12.64
CA MET A 113 2.05 -8.60 -13.80
C MET A 113 2.78 -9.62 -14.67
N ASN A 114 3.47 -10.61 -14.08
CA ASN A 114 4.08 -11.71 -14.83
C ASN A 114 3.06 -12.53 -15.64
N ARG A 115 1.82 -12.67 -15.16
CA ARG A 115 0.75 -13.35 -15.92
C ARG A 115 0.25 -12.50 -17.08
N THR A 116 0.09 -11.20 -16.90
CA THR A 116 -0.30 -10.28 -17.97
C THR A 116 0.78 -10.17 -19.05
N VAL A 117 2.06 -10.09 -18.66
CA VAL A 117 3.21 -10.08 -19.59
C VAL A 117 3.33 -11.39 -20.36
N GLN A 118 3.20 -12.54 -19.70
CA GLN A 118 3.18 -13.84 -20.40
C GLN A 118 1.99 -13.98 -21.35
N GLN A 119 0.82 -13.43 -21.01
CA GLN A 119 -0.34 -13.44 -21.90
C GLN A 119 -0.13 -12.57 -23.14
N ILE A 120 0.51 -11.40 -23.01
CA ILE A 120 0.84 -10.53 -24.15
C ILE A 120 1.91 -11.20 -25.04
N GLN A 121 2.99 -11.72 -24.47
CA GLN A 121 4.06 -12.41 -25.24
C GLN A 121 3.60 -13.69 -25.95
N ASN A 122 2.62 -14.40 -25.39
CA ASN A 122 2.03 -15.58 -26.02
C ASN A 122 1.02 -15.24 -27.13
N SER A 123 0.51 -14.00 -27.18
CA SER A 123 -0.37 -13.53 -28.26
C SER A 123 0.40 -13.03 -29.49
N GLU A 124 1.63 -12.56 -29.31
CA GLU A 124 2.52 -12.11 -30.40
C GLU A 124 3.29 -13.25 -31.08
N ASN A 125 3.42 -14.41 -30.43
CA ASN A 125 4.04 -15.62 -31.01
C ASN A 125 3.05 -16.55 -31.75
N VAL A 126 1.79 -16.12 -31.91
CA VAL A 126 0.79 -16.77 -32.75
C VAL A 126 0.55 -15.90 -33.99
N GLN A 127 1.62 -15.64 -34.76
CA GLN A 127 1.56 -15.16 -36.14
C GLN A 127 2.65 -15.82 -36.97
#